data_AF-A0AAW2LM70-F1
#
_entry.id   AF-A0AAW2LM70-F1
#
_cell.length_a   1.000
_cell.length_b   1.000
_cell.length_c   1.000
_cell.angle_alpha   90.00
_cell.angle_beta   90.00
_cell.angle_gamma   90.00
#
_symmetry.space_group_name_H-M   'P 1'
#
loop_
_entity.id
_entity.type
_entity.pdbx_description
1 polymer ?
#
loop_
_entity_poly.entity_id
_entity_poly.type
_entity_poly.pdbx_seq_one_letter_code
_entity_poly.pdbx_strand_id
1 'polypeptide(L)'
;MLETIRMMLMKRVYVKRDQMKKHKGKLTPNIQKLIEELKKKSMEYIAHWNGKDQFEVAGCYGDKHNLHLGEKTCSCRKWQLTGIPCAHAISGMYFMGYKPEDYVHEYYHKSIFLRVYSHLMMPLLGPDEWPHSDRPSLLPPISERMQEDPKNKTEGRLLMK
;
A
#
# COMPACT_ATOMS: atom_id res chain seq x y z
N MET A 1 -0.33 -22.51 15.93
CA MET A 1 0.21 -21.59 14.91
C MET A 1 -0.90 -20.97 14.04
N LEU A 2 -1.68 -21.76 13.28
CA LEU A 2 -2.73 -21.23 12.38
C LEU A 2 -3.88 -20.54 13.12
N GLU A 3 -4.30 -21.10 14.26
CA GLU A 3 -5.36 -20.50 15.08
C GLU A 3 -4.97 -19.12 15.63
N THR A 4 -3.69 -18.95 16.01
CA THR A 4 -3.13 -17.66 16.40
C THR A 4 -3.21 -16.63 15.25
N ILE A 5 -2.85 -17.05 14.03
CA ILE A 5 -2.93 -16.19 12.84
C ILE A 5 -4.38 -15.78 12.58
N ARG A 6 -5.33 -16.72 12.67
CA ARG A 6 -6.77 -16.44 12.53
C ARG A 6 -7.24 -15.39 13.53
N MET A 7 -6.90 -15.54 14.81
CA MET A 7 -7.26 -14.56 15.86
C MET A 7 -6.63 -13.18 15.59
N MET A 8 -5.37 -13.12 15.16
CA MET A 8 -4.70 -11.86 14.81
C MET A 8 -5.38 -11.16 13.63
N LEU A 9 -5.75 -11.92 12.59
CA LEU A 9 -6.44 -11.40 11.42
C LEU A 9 -7.86 -10.93 11.78
N MET A 10 -8.62 -11.71 12.54
CA MET A 10 -9.94 -11.32 13.06
C MET A 10 -9.84 -9.98 13.81
N LYS A 11 -8.85 -9.86 14.71
CA LYS A 11 -8.59 -8.62 15.44
C LYS A 11 -8.27 -7.45 14.50
N ARG A 12 -7.36 -7.67 13.56
CA ARG A 12 -6.95 -6.64 12.59
C ARG A 12 -8.12 -6.11 11.79
N VAL A 13 -9.01 -6.99 11.31
CA VAL A 13 -10.15 -6.60 10.47
C VAL A 13 -11.09 -5.66 11.21
N TYR A 14 -11.58 -6.04 12.40
CA TYR A 14 -12.54 -5.19 13.11
C TYR A 14 -11.89 -3.89 13.60
N VAL A 15 -10.65 -3.94 14.10
CA VAL A 15 -9.93 -2.74 14.57
C VAL A 15 -9.74 -1.75 13.45
N LYS A 16 -9.29 -2.19 12.26
CA LYS A 16 -9.09 -1.30 11.10
C LYS A 16 -10.40 -0.70 10.61
N ARG A 17 -11.47 -1.51 10.53
CA ARG A 17 -12.81 -1.04 10.16
C ARG A 17 -13.30 0.05 11.12
N ASP A 18 -13.24 -0.20 12.43
CA ASP A 18 -13.82 0.69 13.43
C ASP A 18 -13.00 1.98 13.60
N GLN A 19 -11.67 1.90 13.45
CA GLN A 19 -10.81 3.08 13.32
C GLN A 19 -11.22 3.93 12.11
N MET A 20 -11.41 3.30 10.94
CA MET A 20 -11.77 4.02 9.72
C MET A 20 -13.20 4.59 9.78
N LYS A 21 -14.14 3.93 10.45
CA LYS A 21 -15.51 4.47 10.67
C LYS A 21 -15.47 5.82 11.38
N LYS A 22 -14.62 5.97 12.41
CA LYS A 22 -14.42 7.20 13.18
C LYS A 22 -13.74 8.33 12.38
N HIS A 23 -12.95 7.99 11.36
CA HIS A 23 -12.28 8.98 10.53
C HIS A 23 -13.28 9.78 9.69
N LYS A 24 -13.17 11.11 9.64
CA LYS A 24 -14.14 11.97 8.93
C LYS A 24 -13.78 12.27 7.47
N GLY A 25 -12.53 12.01 7.04
CA GLY A 25 -12.06 12.32 5.69
C GLY A 25 -12.60 11.38 4.60
N LYS A 26 -12.59 11.87 3.36
CA LYS A 26 -12.93 11.11 2.14
C LYS A 26 -11.85 10.09 1.80
N LEU A 27 -10.58 10.45 1.98
CA LEU A 27 -9.42 9.61 1.71
C LEU A 27 -8.97 8.88 2.98
N THR A 28 -8.17 7.82 2.80
CA THR A 28 -7.50 7.18 3.93
C THR A 28 -6.46 8.14 4.55
N PRO A 29 -6.22 8.08 5.89
CA PRO A 29 -5.39 9.06 6.60
C PRO A 29 -3.97 9.21 6.03
N ASN A 30 -3.34 8.10 5.64
CA ASN A 30 -1.99 8.11 5.09
C ASN A 30 -1.92 8.82 3.74
N ILE A 31 -2.94 8.62 2.90
CA ILE A 31 -3.01 9.23 1.57
C ILE A 31 -3.37 10.72 1.69
N GLN A 32 -4.25 11.08 2.62
CA GLN A 32 -4.50 12.50 2.92
C GLN A 32 -3.20 13.18 3.35
N LYS A 33 -2.43 12.58 4.28
CA LYS A 33 -1.14 13.13 4.71
C LYS A 33 -0.16 13.29 3.55
N LEU A 34 -0.06 12.28 2.69
CA LEU A 34 0.79 12.33 1.49
C LEU A 34 0.37 13.46 0.55
N ILE A 35 -0.93 13.65 0.31
CA ILE A 35 -1.44 14.76 -0.49
C ILE A 35 -1.06 16.10 0.14
N GLU A 36 -1.21 16.28 1.45
CA GLU A 36 -0.78 17.52 2.13
C GLU A 36 0.72 17.80 1.96
N GLU A 37 1.57 16.76 1.96
CA GLU A 37 3.00 16.91 1.68
C GLU A 37 3.26 17.28 0.21
N LEU A 38 2.54 16.68 -0.73
CA LEU A 38 2.66 16.98 -2.15
C LEU A 38 2.16 18.38 -2.50
N LYS A 39 1.13 18.88 -1.81
CA LYS A 39 0.63 20.27 -1.92
C LYS A 39 1.67 21.31 -1.49
N LYS A 40 2.53 20.98 -0.53
CA LYS A 40 3.66 21.84 -0.15
C LYS A 40 4.72 21.83 -1.24
N LYS A 41 5.09 20.64 -1.71
CA LYS A 41 6.07 20.49 -2.81
C LYS A 41 5.61 21.13 -4.11
N SER A 42 4.31 21.15 -4.40
CA SER A 42 3.80 21.78 -5.62
C SER A 42 4.08 23.28 -5.70
N MET A 43 4.35 23.94 -4.57
CA MET A 43 4.71 25.36 -4.51
C MET A 43 6.09 25.67 -5.12
N GLU A 44 6.93 24.65 -5.30
CA GLU A 44 8.25 24.77 -5.95
C GLU A 44 8.14 24.84 -7.48
N TYR A 45 6.93 24.67 -8.03
CA TYR A 45 6.68 24.54 -9.46
C TYR A 45 5.71 25.59 -9.97
N ILE A 46 6.00 26.11 -11.17
CA ILE A 46 5.17 27.06 -11.90
C ILE A 46 4.51 26.33 -13.07
N ALA A 47 3.18 26.38 -13.13
CA ALA A 47 2.42 25.78 -14.21
C ALA A 47 2.14 26.80 -15.33
N HIS A 48 2.51 26.47 -16.56
CA HIS A 48 2.22 27.23 -17.78
C HIS A 48 1.15 26.50 -18.58
N TRP A 49 -0.04 27.09 -18.65
CA TRP A 49 -1.20 26.50 -19.29
C TRP A 49 -1.18 26.69 -20.81
N ASN A 50 -1.55 25.65 -21.57
CA ASN A 50 -1.62 25.72 -23.03
C ASN A 50 -2.99 26.19 -23.58
N GLY A 51 -3.95 26.55 -22.72
CA GLY A 51 -5.31 26.93 -23.12
C GLY A 51 -6.32 25.78 -23.23
N LYS A 52 -5.93 24.52 -22.94
CA LYS A 52 -6.82 23.34 -22.89
C LYS A 52 -6.57 22.48 -21.64
N ASP A 53 -6.23 21.21 -21.79
CA ASP A 53 -6.03 20.29 -20.66
C ASP A 53 -4.55 20.04 -20.34
N GLN A 54 -3.62 20.72 -21.02
CA GLN A 54 -2.20 20.46 -20.89
C GLN A 54 -1.43 21.64 -20.31
N PHE A 55 -0.36 21.31 -19.60
CA PHE A 55 0.51 22.26 -18.94
C PHE A 55 1.96 21.86 -19.15
N GLU A 56 2.81 22.87 -19.33
CA GLU A 56 4.24 22.77 -19.06
C GLU A 56 4.46 23.22 -17.62
N VAL A 57 4.95 22.34 -16.76
CA VAL A 57 5.24 22.65 -15.36
C VAL A 57 6.74 22.73 -15.18
N ALA A 58 7.23 23.91 -14.79
CA ALA A 58 8.65 24.19 -14.62
C ALA A 58 9.03 24.27 -13.13
N GLY A 59 10.11 23.59 -12.75
CA GLY A 59 10.73 23.71 -11.44
C GLY A 59 11.81 24.79 -11.41
N CYS A 60 12.22 25.19 -10.20
CA CYS A 60 13.21 26.25 -10.00
C CYS A 60 14.63 25.90 -10.50
N TYR A 61 14.92 24.61 -10.72
CA TYR A 61 16.22 24.12 -11.20
C TYR A 61 16.24 23.82 -12.70
N GLY A 62 15.23 24.28 -13.45
CA GLY A 62 15.14 24.11 -14.91
C GLY A 62 14.56 22.78 -15.37
N ASP A 63 14.11 21.92 -14.44
CA ASP A 63 13.33 20.74 -14.76
C ASP A 63 11.95 21.13 -15.31
N LYS A 64 11.51 20.40 -16.34
CA LYS A 64 10.22 20.63 -17.00
C LYS A 64 9.44 19.34 -17.14
N HIS A 65 8.14 19.45 -16.93
CA HIS A 65 7.24 18.32 -16.98
C HIS A 65 5.96 18.65 -17.73
N ASN A 66 5.58 17.76 -18.64
CA ASN A 66 4.32 17.84 -19.36
C ASN A 66 3.25 17.18 -18.50
N LEU A 67 2.16 17.90 -18.27
CA LEU A 67 1.01 17.46 -17.51
C LEU A 67 -0.23 17.50 -18.41
N HIS A 68 -1.04 16.45 -18.36
CA HIS A 68 -2.37 16.42 -18.97
C HIS A 68 -3.40 16.13 -17.88
N LEU A 69 -4.24 17.12 -17.53
CA LEU A 69 -5.24 16.98 -16.47
C LEU A 69 -6.39 16.06 -16.87
N GLY A 70 -6.91 16.20 -18.10
CA GLY A 70 -7.99 15.34 -18.61
C GLY A 70 -7.65 13.85 -18.61
N GLU A 71 -6.47 13.48 -19.11
CA GLU A 71 -5.99 12.11 -19.13
C GLU A 71 -5.38 11.65 -17.79
N LYS A 72 -5.22 12.56 -16.82
CA LYS A 72 -4.57 12.30 -15.52
C LYS A 72 -3.14 11.76 -15.69
N THR A 73 -2.38 12.32 -16.63
CA THR A 73 -1.01 11.90 -16.93
C THR A 73 0.00 13.00 -16.64
N CYS A 74 1.19 12.60 -16.19
CA CYS A 74 2.34 13.49 -16.05
C CYS A 74 3.59 12.81 -16.61
N SER A 75 4.50 13.56 -17.22
CA SER A 75 5.76 13.01 -17.74
C SER A 75 6.64 12.38 -16.66
N CYS A 76 6.46 12.74 -15.38
CA CYS A 76 7.15 12.07 -14.26
C CYS A 76 6.58 10.68 -13.90
N ARG A 77 5.49 10.26 -14.56
CA ARG A 77 4.79 8.96 -14.44
C ARG A 77 4.21 8.59 -13.08
N LYS A 78 4.49 9.35 -12.03
CA LYS A 78 4.02 9.05 -10.66
C LYS A 78 2.49 8.94 -10.58
N TRP A 79 1.76 9.80 -11.28
CA TRP A 79 0.30 9.77 -11.24
C TRP A 79 -0.25 8.51 -11.90
N GLN A 80 0.28 8.14 -13.06
CA GLN A 80 -0.12 6.92 -13.77
C GLN A 80 0.20 5.64 -12.98
N LEU A 81 1.34 5.61 -12.29
CA LEU A 81 1.78 4.44 -11.53
C LEU A 81 1.04 4.27 -10.20
N THR A 82 0.70 5.36 -9.54
CA THR A 82 0.13 5.32 -8.18
C THR A 82 -1.36 5.65 -8.13
N GLY A 83 -1.92 6.29 -9.15
CA GLY A 83 -3.26 6.88 -9.10
C GLY A 83 -3.36 8.12 -8.19
N ILE A 84 -2.23 8.68 -7.74
CA ILE A 84 -2.16 9.84 -6.87
C ILE A 84 -1.52 11.02 -7.64
N PRO A 85 -2.16 12.19 -7.71
CA PRO A 85 -1.58 13.36 -8.35
C PRO A 85 -0.19 13.68 -7.78
N CYS A 86 0.80 13.84 -8.65
CA CYS A 86 2.15 14.26 -8.25
C CYS A 86 2.20 15.78 -7.98
N ALA A 87 3.30 16.28 -7.42
CA ALA A 87 3.46 17.71 -7.14
C ALA A 87 3.25 18.60 -8.39
N HIS A 88 3.71 18.16 -9.57
CA HIS A 88 3.48 18.88 -10.83
C HIS A 88 2.00 18.94 -11.20
N ALA A 89 1.30 17.81 -11.06
CA ALA A 89 -0.14 17.73 -11.30
C ALA A 89 -0.92 18.65 -10.35
N ILE A 90 -0.54 18.67 -9.07
CA ILE A 90 -1.16 19.56 -8.07
C ILE A 90 -0.92 21.03 -8.42
N SER A 91 0.26 21.41 -8.89
CA SER A 91 0.54 22.79 -9.35
C SER A 91 -0.41 23.19 -10.49
N GLY A 92 -0.57 22.34 -11.51
CA GLY A 92 -1.54 22.58 -12.59
C GLY A 92 -3.01 22.57 -12.13
N MET A 93 -3.36 21.72 -11.17
CA MET A 93 -4.70 21.71 -10.57
C MET A 93 -5.02 23.01 -9.84
N TYR A 94 -4.07 23.55 -9.09
CA TYR A 94 -4.25 24.83 -8.40
C TYR A 94 -4.43 25.99 -9.36
N PHE A 95 -3.72 25.98 -10.50
CA PHE A 95 -3.94 26.96 -11.56
C PHE A 95 -5.42 26.95 -12.03
N MET A 96 -6.03 25.77 -12.15
CA MET A 96 -7.43 25.59 -12.55
C MET A 96 -8.44 25.70 -11.39
N GLY A 97 -7.98 25.91 -10.15
CA GLY A 97 -8.85 25.92 -8.96
C GLY A 97 -9.40 24.54 -8.55
N TYR A 98 -8.78 23.45 -9.00
CA TYR A 98 -9.18 22.09 -8.67
C TYR A 98 -8.62 21.62 -7.33
N LYS A 99 -9.36 20.73 -6.67
CA LYS A 99 -8.94 20.08 -5.42
C LYS A 99 -8.23 18.76 -5.74
N PRO A 100 -6.95 18.59 -5.36
CA PRO A 100 -6.20 17.36 -5.63
C PRO A 100 -6.86 16.08 -5.14
N GLU A 101 -7.56 16.14 -4.01
CA GLU A 101 -8.24 15.00 -3.39
C GLU A 101 -9.32 14.38 -4.28
N ASP A 102 -9.92 15.17 -5.17
CA ASP A 102 -10.95 14.68 -6.10
C ASP A 102 -10.37 13.92 -7.29
N TYR A 103 -9.05 14.01 -7.47
CA TYR A 103 -8.31 13.36 -8.55
C TYR A 103 -7.51 12.14 -8.10
N VAL A 104 -7.58 11.80 -6.81
CA VAL A 104 -7.01 10.57 -6.25
C VAL A 104 -7.85 9.37 -6.68
N HIS A 105 -7.19 8.27 -7.03
CA HIS A 105 -7.87 7.03 -7.40
C HIS A 105 -8.77 6.50 -6.27
N GLU A 106 -9.94 5.98 -6.62
CA GLU A 106 -10.97 5.57 -5.66
C GLU A 106 -10.51 4.48 -4.66
N TYR A 107 -9.49 3.70 -5.02
CA TYR A 107 -8.89 2.69 -4.13
C TYR A 107 -8.40 3.24 -2.80
N TYR A 108 -8.09 4.54 -2.76
CA TYR A 108 -7.67 5.23 -1.54
C TYR A 108 -8.81 5.90 -0.77
N HIS A 109 -10.05 5.76 -1.24
CA HIS A 109 -11.21 6.31 -0.57
C HIS A 109 -11.58 5.49 0.68
N LYS A 110 -12.06 6.20 1.69
CA LYS A 110 -12.64 5.63 2.91
C LYS A 110 -13.75 4.62 2.60
N SER A 111 -14.61 4.92 1.62
CA SER A 111 -15.72 4.04 1.22
C SER A 111 -15.23 2.66 0.75
N ILE A 112 -14.22 2.64 -0.13
CA ILE A 112 -13.60 1.40 -0.62
C ILE A 112 -12.91 0.67 0.52
N PHE A 113 -12.15 1.38 1.36
CA PHE A 113 -11.53 0.78 2.54
C PHE A 113 -12.55 0.09 3.45
N LEU A 114 -13.65 0.77 3.78
CA LEU A 114 -14.71 0.19 4.61
C LEU A 114 -15.38 -1.01 3.95
N ARG A 115 -15.54 -0.99 2.61
CA ARG A 115 -16.06 -2.12 1.85
C ARG A 115 -15.14 -3.33 1.94
N VAL A 116 -13.83 -3.15 1.78
CA VAL A 116 -12.84 -4.24 1.92
C VAL A 116 -12.89 -4.85 3.33
N TYR A 117 -12.95 -4.01 4.37
CA TYR A 117 -13.00 -4.45 5.77
C TYR A 117 -14.42 -4.71 6.31
N SER A 118 -15.42 -4.85 5.44
CA SER A 118 -16.80 -5.12 5.85
C SER A 118 -17.02 -6.58 6.27
N HIS A 119 -16.31 -7.51 5.62
CA HIS A 119 -16.40 -8.94 5.86
C HIS A 119 -15.66 -9.31 7.15
N LEU A 120 -16.41 -9.84 8.12
CA LEU A 120 -15.86 -10.28 9.39
C LEU A 120 -15.43 -11.74 9.31
N MET A 121 -14.32 -12.06 9.98
CA MET A 121 -13.98 -13.44 10.29
C MET A 121 -14.93 -13.95 11.36
N MET A 122 -15.58 -15.08 11.10
CA MET A 122 -16.48 -15.71 12.07
C MET A 122 -15.68 -16.40 13.17
N PRO A 123 -16.21 -16.46 14.40
CA PRO A 123 -15.66 -17.33 15.43
C PRO A 123 -15.71 -18.78 14.99
N LEU A 124 -14.72 -19.56 15.43
CA LEU A 124 -14.70 -21.01 15.27
C LEU A 124 -14.88 -21.63 16.65
N LEU A 125 -15.48 -22.82 16.69
CA LEU A 125 -15.50 -23.65 17.88
C LEU A 125 -14.08 -24.13 18.24
N GLY A 126 -13.93 -24.76 19.40
CA GLY A 126 -12.65 -25.37 19.78
C GLY A 126 -12.23 -26.50 18.84
N PRO A 127 -10.94 -26.87 18.81
CA PRO A 127 -10.45 -27.96 17.95
C PRO A 127 -11.20 -29.28 18.10
N ASP A 128 -11.71 -29.55 19.30
CA ASP A 128 -12.46 -30.77 19.63
C ASP A 128 -13.81 -30.86 18.90
N GLU A 129 -14.35 -29.71 18.46
CA GLU A 129 -15.64 -29.58 17.75
C GLU A 129 -15.46 -29.39 16.24
N TRP A 130 -14.22 -29.45 15.73
CA TRP A 130 -13.97 -29.26 14.31
C TRP A 130 -14.37 -30.51 13.51
N PRO A 131 -14.98 -30.34 12.32
CA PRO A 131 -15.32 -31.47 11.47
C PRO A 131 -14.05 -32.22 11.05
N HIS A 132 -14.11 -33.55 11.12
CA HIS A 132 -13.04 -34.38 10.58
C HIS A 132 -12.95 -34.19 9.06
N SER A 133 -11.72 -34.02 8.58
CA SER A 133 -11.43 -33.87 7.15
C SER A 133 -11.18 -35.23 6.52
N ASP A 134 -11.84 -35.53 5.40
CA ASP A 134 -11.57 -36.72 4.58
C ASP A 134 -10.26 -36.61 3.78
N ARG A 135 -9.60 -35.45 3.82
CA ARG A 135 -8.32 -35.23 3.12
C ARG A 135 -7.18 -35.97 3.83
N PRO A 136 -6.19 -36.49 3.07
CA PRO A 136 -5.02 -37.12 3.67
C PRO A 136 -4.27 -36.15 4.58
N SER A 137 -3.72 -36.68 5.66
CA SER A 137 -2.86 -35.93 6.57
C SER A 137 -1.69 -35.29 5.81
N LEU A 138 -1.41 -34.02 6.13
CA LEU A 138 -0.25 -33.34 5.59
C LEU A 138 1.02 -34.05 6.03
N LEU A 139 1.85 -34.45 5.07
CA LEU A 139 3.19 -34.95 5.36
C LEU A 139 4.04 -33.79 5.90
N PRO A 140 4.97 -34.07 6.84
CA PRO A 140 5.91 -33.04 7.27
C PRO A 140 6.69 -32.53 6.05
N PRO A 141 7.14 -31.25 6.07
CA PRO A 141 8.05 -30.75 5.05
C PRO A 141 9.23 -31.71 4.92
N ILE A 142 9.61 -32.04 3.69
CA ILE A 142 10.82 -32.84 3.46
C ILE A 142 11.98 -32.00 3.98
N SER A 143 12.56 -32.41 5.11
CA SER A 143 13.78 -31.78 5.61
C SER A 143 14.93 -32.22 4.71
N GLU A 144 15.37 -31.35 3.80
CA GLU A 144 16.71 -31.50 3.26
C GLU A 144 17.66 -31.40 4.46
N ARG A 145 18.49 -32.42 4.69
CA ARG A 145 19.57 -32.31 5.68
C ARG A 145 20.38 -31.09 5.28
N MET A 146 20.40 -30.08 6.14
CA MET A 146 21.36 -28.99 6.03
C MET A 146 22.73 -29.66 5.94
N GLN A 147 23.46 -29.47 4.83
CA GLN A 147 24.82 -29.98 4.72
C GLN A 147 25.59 -29.42 5.92
N GLU A 148 26.18 -30.31 6.70
CA GLU A 148 27.01 -29.91 7.84
C GLU A 148 28.09 -28.95 7.33
N ASP A 149 28.20 -27.80 8.01
CA ASP A 149 29.20 -26.79 7.68
C ASP A 149 30.60 -27.45 7.72
N PRO A 150 31.40 -27.40 6.63
CA PRO A 150 32.67 -28.14 6.53
C PRO A 150 33.66 -27.87 7.67
N LYS A 151 33.49 -26.76 8.39
CA LYS A 151 34.35 -26.34 9.51
C LYS A 151 34.26 -27.24 10.74
N ASN A 152 33.16 -27.96 10.96
CA ASN A 152 33.02 -28.85 12.13
C ASN A 152 33.66 -30.24 11.92
N LYS A 153 34.26 -30.53 10.76
CA LYS A 153 34.96 -31.82 10.53
C LYS A 153 36.32 -31.92 11.21
N THR A 154 36.90 -30.82 11.67
CA THR A 154 38.31 -30.80 12.11
C THR A 154 38.51 -31.05 13.60
N GLU A 155 37.50 -30.83 14.45
CA GLU A 155 37.67 -30.95 15.91
C GLU A 155 37.43 -32.36 16.46
N GLY A 156 36.85 -33.28 15.67
CA GLY A 156 36.60 -34.67 16.09
C GLY A 156 37.77 -35.64 15.90
N ARG A 157 38.91 -35.23 15.33
CA ARG A 157 40.02 -36.15 14.97
C ARG A 157 41.25 -36.09 15.89
N LEU A 158 41.21 -35.33 16.98
CA LEU A 158 42.35 -35.17 17.91
C LEU A 158 42.17 -35.85 19.28
N LEU A 159 41.11 -36.65 19.48
CA LEU A 159 40.90 -37.44 20.72
C LEU A 159 40.94 -38.95 20.48
N MET A 160 41.84 -39.42 19.62
CA MET A 160 42.23 -40.83 19.52
C MET A 160 43.69 -40.96 19.12
N LYS A 161 44.61 -40.58 20.01
CA LYS A 161 45.95 -41.15 20.15
C LYS A 161 46.38 -41.08 21.61
#